data_AF-A0A392P2I6-F1
#
_entry.id   AF-A0A392P2I6-F1
#
_cell.length_a   1.000
_cell.length_b   1.000
_cell.length_c   1.000
_cell.angle_alpha   90.00
_cell.angle_beta   90.00
_cell.angle_gamma   90.00
#
_symmetry.space_group_name_H-M   'P 1'
#
loop_
_entity.id
_entity.type
_entity.pdbx_description
1 polymer ?
#
loop_
_entity_poly.entity_id
_entity_poly.type
_entity_poly.pdbx_seq_one_letter_code
_entity_poly.pdbx_strand_id
1 'polypeptide(L)'
;MLQATGRSEEAHQIIRLDLAIELNQNRANYVKLFGGHERFDVIKNALTPDGIGPAREDKWMIMPDMGFLLAKKYKHVVILIGSNRGYSKNYFPLEGARTSRERLMCLGWVNGDHFMVIHLKPNCPLPSTSPMWDQHCLEDATKCSDKYIHRMYADNNLKRSQDDIIVEDYVTRPKIVVDLDLKDSIVPETVDLAED
;
A
#
# COMPACT_ATOMS: atom_id res chain seq x y z
N MET A 1 20.04 5.57 -2.48
CA MET A 1 19.83 6.85 -1.75
C MET A 1 18.48 7.46 -2.18
N LEU A 2 17.61 7.91 -1.27
CA LEU A 2 16.45 8.73 -1.66
C LEU A 2 16.97 10.14 -1.93
N GLN A 3 16.75 10.71 -3.12
CA GLN A 3 16.61 12.15 -3.29
C GLN A 3 15.14 12.45 -3.56
N ALA A 4 14.29 12.05 -2.63
CA ALA A 4 12.84 12.04 -2.82
C ALA A 4 12.13 13.39 -2.65
N THR A 5 12.80 14.54 -2.64
CA THR A 5 12.05 15.78 -2.37
C THR A 5 12.67 17.06 -2.95
N GLY A 6 13.87 17.01 -3.53
CA GLY A 6 14.65 18.23 -3.72
C GLY A 6 14.92 18.98 -2.41
N ARG A 7 14.77 18.32 -1.26
CA ARG A 7 15.11 18.86 0.07
C ARG A 7 16.44 18.29 0.54
N SER A 8 17.05 19.04 1.43
CA SER A 8 18.36 18.81 2.01
C SER A 8 18.43 17.48 2.79
N GLU A 9 19.64 17.06 3.14
CA GLU A 9 19.94 15.81 3.87
C GLU A 9 19.08 15.67 5.15
N GLU A 10 18.75 16.79 5.80
CA GLU A 10 17.90 16.84 6.99
C GLU A 10 16.48 16.33 6.71
N ALA A 11 15.92 16.57 5.52
CA ALA A 11 14.59 16.10 5.18
C ALA A 11 14.53 14.58 5.04
N HIS A 12 15.61 13.94 4.58
CA HIS A 12 15.69 12.47 4.56
C HIS A 12 15.78 11.88 5.95
N GLN A 13 16.51 12.54 6.85
CA GLN A 13 16.59 12.09 8.25
C GLN A 13 15.23 12.21 8.95
N ILE A 14 14.46 13.27 8.66
CA ILE A 14 13.09 13.42 9.18
C ILE A 14 12.19 12.30 8.66
N ILE A 15 12.22 11.99 7.36
CA ILE A 15 11.40 10.89 6.81
C ILE A 15 11.79 9.55 7.47
N ARG A 16 13.08 9.25 7.60
CA ARG A 16 13.52 8.02 8.30
C ARG A 16 13.00 7.95 9.73
N LEU A 17 13.13 9.04 10.48
CA LEU A 17 12.65 9.12 11.85
C LEU A 17 11.13 8.92 11.92
N ASP A 18 10.38 9.58 11.05
CA ASP A 18 8.92 9.47 10.95
C ASP A 18 8.47 8.02 10.71
N LEU A 19 9.15 7.32 9.81
CA LEU A 19 8.85 5.92 9.48
C LEU A 19 9.30 4.98 10.60
N ALA A 20 10.42 5.26 11.28
CA ALA A 20 10.87 4.48 12.43
C ALA A 20 9.86 4.57 13.58
N ILE A 21 9.33 5.76 13.86
CA ILE A 21 8.28 5.96 14.86
C ILE A 21 7.02 5.19 14.49
N GLU A 22 6.54 5.34 13.26
CA GLU A 22 5.37 4.64 12.72
C GLU A 22 5.51 3.11 12.84
N LEU A 23 6.66 2.57 12.42
CA LEU A 23 6.97 1.14 12.46
C LEU A 23 6.94 0.60 13.89
N ASN A 24 7.55 1.30 14.85
CA ASN A 24 7.62 0.85 16.24
C ASN A 24 6.26 0.98 16.95
N GLN A 25 5.50 2.04 16.69
CA GLN A 25 4.17 2.23 17.29
C GLN A 25 3.15 1.17 16.86
N ASN A 26 3.29 0.64 15.64
CA ASN A 26 2.38 -0.35 15.07
C ASN A 26 3.04 -1.72 14.88
N ARG A 27 4.01 -2.08 15.74
CA ARG A 27 4.88 -3.25 15.58
C ARG A 27 4.13 -4.55 15.25
N ALA A 28 3.09 -4.89 16.00
CA ALA A 28 2.36 -6.14 15.80
C ALA A 28 1.74 -6.24 14.39
N ASN A 29 1.17 -5.13 13.90
CA ASN A 29 0.58 -5.05 12.57
C ASN A 29 1.64 -5.20 11.48
N TYR A 30 2.79 -4.55 11.65
CA TYR A 30 3.89 -4.62 10.68
C TYR A 30 4.61 -5.97 10.69
N VAL A 31 4.79 -6.61 11.83
CA VAL A 31 5.31 -8.00 11.90
C VAL A 31 4.40 -8.95 11.12
N LYS A 32 3.07 -8.82 11.29
CA LYS A 32 2.11 -9.61 10.52
C LYS A 32 2.16 -9.27 9.03
N LEU A 33 2.18 -7.98 8.68
CA LEU A 33 2.24 -7.50 7.29
C LEU A 33 3.49 -8.02 6.57
N PHE A 34 4.65 -8.00 7.22
CA PHE A 34 5.91 -8.42 6.62
C PHE A 34 6.17 -9.93 6.73
N GLY A 35 5.23 -10.71 7.26
CA GLY A 35 5.32 -12.16 7.36
C GLY A 35 6.28 -12.66 8.45
N GLY A 36 6.71 -11.82 9.39
CA GLY A 36 7.54 -12.25 10.51
C GLY A 36 8.48 -11.19 11.10
N HIS A 37 9.19 -11.58 12.16
CA HIS A 37 10.13 -10.74 12.88
C HIS A 37 11.41 -10.45 12.08
N GLU A 38 11.89 -11.42 11.31
CA GLU A 38 13.11 -11.29 10.52
C GLU A 38 13.02 -10.11 9.54
N ARG A 39 11.95 -10.06 8.73
CA ARG A 39 11.76 -8.96 7.77
C ARG A 39 11.51 -7.62 8.48
N PHE A 40 10.78 -7.63 9.60
CA PHE A 40 10.58 -6.44 10.43
C PHE A 40 11.91 -5.87 10.93
N ASP A 41 12.82 -6.71 11.43
CA ASP A 41 14.11 -6.27 11.98
C ASP A 41 15.03 -5.72 10.88
N VAL A 42 14.99 -6.30 9.67
CA VAL A 42 15.69 -5.74 8.49
C VAL A 42 15.20 -4.32 8.18
N ILE A 43 13.88 -4.10 8.14
CA ILE A 43 13.29 -2.77 7.86
C ILE A 43 13.62 -1.80 8.99
N LYS A 44 13.57 -2.26 10.25
CA LYS A 44 13.94 -1.46 11.41
C LYS A 44 15.42 -1.05 11.37
N ASN A 45 16.31 -1.96 11.01
CA ASN A 45 17.74 -1.65 10.84
C ASN A 45 17.93 -0.58 9.76
N ALA A 46 17.22 -0.70 8.64
CA ALA A 46 17.33 0.23 7.52
C ALA A 46 16.86 1.66 7.86
N LEU A 47 15.92 1.80 8.80
CA LEU A 47 15.44 3.09 9.30
C LEU A 47 16.29 3.66 10.44
N THR A 48 17.18 2.86 11.03
CA THR A 48 18.02 3.30 12.15
C THR A 48 19.18 4.17 11.62
N PRO A 49 19.36 5.41 12.13
CA PRO A 49 20.46 6.29 11.71
C PRO A 49 21.83 5.63 11.84
N ASP A 50 22.75 5.94 10.93
CA ASP A 50 24.07 5.31 10.86
C ASP A 50 25.21 6.33 10.78
N GLY A 51 25.29 7.18 11.80
CA GLY A 51 26.31 8.21 11.91
C GLY A 51 26.16 9.35 10.88
N ILE A 52 27.23 10.12 10.73
CA ILE A 52 27.31 11.27 9.81
C ILE A 52 27.97 10.81 8.51
N GLY A 53 27.29 11.00 7.39
CA GLY A 53 27.80 10.67 6.05
C GLY A 53 26.79 9.92 5.17
N PRO A 54 27.21 9.47 3.97
CA PRO A 54 26.36 8.71 3.07
C PRO A 54 25.83 7.44 3.74
N ALA A 55 24.52 7.22 3.64
CA ALA A 55 23.90 6.02 4.18
C ALA A 55 24.44 4.76 3.50
N ARG A 56 24.87 3.77 4.31
CA ARG A 56 25.24 2.43 3.85
C ARG A 56 24.05 1.72 3.21
N GLU A 57 24.34 0.70 2.40
CA GLU A 57 23.33 -0.05 1.64
C GLU A 57 22.27 -0.69 2.54
N ASP A 58 22.66 -1.21 3.70
CA ASP A 58 21.74 -1.77 4.70
C ASP A 58 20.84 -0.71 5.37
N LYS A 59 21.07 0.58 5.06
CA LYS A 59 20.31 1.76 5.50
C LYS A 59 19.49 2.39 4.37
N TRP A 60 19.45 1.77 3.21
CA TRP A 60 18.64 2.25 2.09
C TRP A 60 17.16 1.90 2.28
N MET A 61 16.30 2.67 1.61
CA MET A 61 14.86 2.41 1.63
C MET A 61 14.56 1.08 0.93
N ILE A 62 13.76 0.25 1.58
CA ILE A 62 13.44 -1.11 1.12
C ILE A 62 12.03 -1.08 0.54
N MET A 63 11.92 -1.08 -0.79
CA MET A 63 10.66 -1.30 -1.49
C MET A 63 10.52 -2.80 -1.84
N PRO A 64 9.32 -3.40 -1.74
CA PRO A 64 8.01 -2.77 -1.53
C PRO A 64 7.66 -2.42 -0.07
N ASP A 65 8.40 -2.93 0.92
CA ASP A 65 7.97 -2.95 2.33
C ASP A 65 7.68 -1.56 2.92
N MET A 66 8.56 -0.59 2.65
CA MET A 66 8.43 0.78 3.16
C MET A 66 7.35 1.59 2.45
N GLY A 67 6.79 1.09 1.34
CA GLY A 67 5.66 1.73 0.66
C GLY A 67 4.42 1.85 1.55
N PHE A 68 4.17 0.84 2.39
CA PHE A 68 3.06 0.84 3.35
C PHE A 68 3.27 1.84 4.49
N LEU A 69 4.50 1.93 5.01
CA LEU A 69 4.86 2.91 6.05
C LEU A 69 4.65 4.33 5.53
N LEU A 70 5.15 4.63 4.32
CA LEU A 70 4.97 5.92 3.67
C LEU A 70 3.48 6.25 3.45
N ALA A 71 2.72 5.28 2.95
CA ALA A 71 1.31 5.46 2.66
C ALA A 71 0.51 5.79 3.93
N LYS A 72 0.73 5.04 5.01
CA LYS A 72 0.06 5.26 6.30
C LYS A 72 0.51 6.56 6.96
N LYS A 73 1.83 6.77 7.12
CA LYS A 73 2.38 7.95 7.80
C LYS A 73 1.94 9.26 7.17
N TYR A 74 1.98 9.35 5.84
CA TYR A 74 1.66 10.59 5.14
C TYR A 74 0.22 10.67 4.65
N LYS A 75 -0.56 9.58 4.74
CA LYS A 75 -1.92 9.49 4.17
C LYS A 75 -1.91 9.83 2.67
N HIS A 76 -0.93 9.29 1.96
CA HIS A 76 -0.77 9.41 0.51
C HIS A 76 -0.88 8.03 -0.13
N VAL A 77 -1.33 7.97 -1.37
CA VAL A 77 -1.11 6.78 -2.21
C VAL A 77 0.32 6.86 -2.72
N VAL A 78 1.14 5.88 -2.36
CA VAL A 78 2.53 5.80 -2.82
C VAL A 78 2.55 5.02 -4.11
N ILE A 79 3.12 5.59 -5.15
CA ILE A 79 3.25 4.98 -6.47
C ILE A 79 4.73 4.71 -6.67
N LEU A 80 5.11 3.46 -6.82
CA LEU A 80 6.45 3.09 -7.26
C LEU A 80 6.42 2.88 -8.77
N ILE A 81 7.35 3.53 -9.48
CA ILE A 81 7.60 3.33 -10.90
C ILE A 81 9.02 2.80 -11.05
N GLY A 82 9.16 1.58 -11.55
CA GLY A 82 10.45 0.95 -11.83
C GLY A 82 10.69 0.76 -13.33
N SER A 83 11.96 0.78 -13.73
CA SER A 83 12.41 0.57 -15.11
C SER A 83 12.38 -0.90 -15.56
N ASN A 84 12.24 -1.86 -14.64
CA ASN A 84 12.17 -3.29 -14.96
C ASN A 84 10.73 -3.83 -14.86
N ARG A 85 10.38 -4.72 -15.78
CA ARG A 85 9.07 -5.36 -15.97
C ARG A 85 8.52 -5.89 -14.64
N GLY A 86 7.48 -5.23 -14.12
CA GLY A 86 6.73 -5.68 -12.94
C GLY A 86 7.04 -4.97 -11.60
N TYR A 87 8.03 -4.07 -11.54
CA TYR A 87 8.36 -3.35 -10.30
C TYR A 87 7.44 -2.17 -9.97
N SER A 88 6.60 -1.74 -10.92
CA SER A 88 5.70 -0.61 -10.70
C SER A 88 4.46 -1.04 -9.95
N LYS A 89 4.17 -0.43 -8.80
CA LYS A 89 3.08 -0.79 -7.88
C LYS A 89 2.50 0.43 -7.15
N ASN A 90 1.21 0.39 -6.87
CA ASN A 90 0.56 1.32 -5.95
C ASN A 90 0.45 0.73 -4.53
N TYR A 91 0.76 1.54 -3.53
CA TYR A 91 0.57 1.26 -2.11
C TYR A 91 -0.42 2.26 -1.55
N PHE A 92 -1.59 1.76 -1.18
CA PHE A 92 -2.61 2.56 -0.53
C PHE A 92 -2.42 2.48 0.99
N PRO A 93 -2.88 3.51 1.73
CA PRO A 93 -3.05 3.38 3.17
C PRO A 93 -3.86 2.12 3.49
N LEU A 94 -3.44 1.36 4.50
CA LEU A 94 -4.13 0.13 4.93
C LEU A 94 -5.41 0.43 5.72
N GLU A 95 -5.55 1.64 6.23
CA GLU A 95 -6.64 2.12 7.07
C GLU A 95 -6.96 3.57 6.73
N GLY A 96 -8.14 4.02 7.11
CA GLY A 96 -8.55 5.41 6.99
C GLY A 96 -9.43 5.68 5.77
N ALA A 97 -10.45 6.51 6.02
CA ALA A 97 -11.43 6.88 5.02
C ALA A 97 -10.82 7.64 3.83
N ARG A 98 -11.50 7.53 2.69
CA ARG A 98 -11.18 8.23 1.45
C ARG A 98 -11.06 9.73 1.71
N THR A 99 -9.93 10.32 1.34
CA THR A 99 -9.80 11.77 1.29
C THR A 99 -10.41 12.30 -0.02
N SER A 100 -11.17 13.39 0.05
CA SER A 100 -11.72 14.05 -1.14
C SER A 100 -10.61 14.51 -2.09
N ARG A 101 -9.54 15.07 -1.52
CA ARG A 101 -8.34 15.48 -2.24
C ARG A 101 -7.47 14.28 -2.60
N GLU A 102 -7.03 14.22 -3.86
CA GLU A 102 -6.01 13.27 -4.32
C GLU A 102 -4.64 13.63 -3.72
N ARG A 103 -3.95 12.64 -3.18
CA ARG A 103 -2.63 12.78 -2.54
C ARG A 103 -1.74 11.66 -3.02
N LEU A 104 -0.96 11.92 -4.07
CA LEU A 104 -0.04 10.96 -4.66
C LEU A 104 1.39 11.28 -4.25
N MET A 105 2.13 10.26 -3.85
CA MET A 105 3.58 10.32 -3.69
C MET A 105 4.18 9.34 -4.70
N CYS A 106 4.73 9.85 -5.80
CA CYS A 106 5.29 8.99 -6.82
C CYS A 106 6.81 8.92 -6.70
N LEU A 107 7.34 7.71 -6.67
CA LEU A 107 8.75 7.38 -6.51
C LEU A 107 9.22 6.65 -7.77
N GLY A 108 10.21 7.20 -8.46
CA GLY A 108 10.91 6.57 -9.57
C GLY A 108 12.14 5.83 -9.07
N TRP A 109 12.27 4.55 -9.41
CA TRP A 109 13.49 3.76 -9.19
C TRP A 109 14.42 3.93 -10.38
N VAL A 110 15.63 4.43 -10.13
CA VAL A 110 16.62 4.83 -11.13
C VAL A 110 17.95 4.18 -10.77
N ASN A 111 18.71 3.75 -11.78
CA ASN A 111 20.08 3.20 -11.65
C ASN A 111 20.27 2.00 -10.72
N GLY A 112 19.20 1.35 -10.25
CA GLY A 112 19.29 0.14 -9.44
C GLY A 112 19.58 0.36 -7.95
N ASP A 113 19.69 1.61 -7.51
CA ASP A 113 20.01 1.97 -6.11
C ASP A 113 19.36 3.28 -5.62
N HIS A 114 18.64 3.99 -6.50
CA HIS A 114 18.21 5.35 -6.25
C HIS A 114 16.69 5.54 -6.42
N PHE A 115 16.06 6.22 -5.45
CA PHE A 115 14.67 6.64 -5.57
C PHE A 115 14.57 8.16 -5.66
N MET A 116 13.86 8.64 -6.68
CA MET A 116 13.53 10.05 -6.86
C MET A 116 12.04 10.25 -6.70
N VAL A 117 11.61 11.41 -6.17
CA VAL A 117 10.21 11.80 -6.35
C VAL A 117 10.00 12.30 -7.75
N ILE A 118 8.94 11.81 -8.38
CA ILE A 118 8.55 12.19 -9.73
C ILE A 118 7.14 12.81 -9.70
N HIS A 119 6.93 13.81 -10.54
CA HIS A 119 5.64 14.44 -10.70
C HIS A 119 4.93 13.85 -11.90
N LEU A 120 3.82 13.17 -11.62
CA LEU A 120 2.97 12.60 -12.66
C LEU A 120 2.04 13.66 -13.25
N LYS A 121 1.81 13.59 -14.56
CA LYS A 121 0.76 14.39 -15.20
C LYS A 121 -0.61 13.97 -14.66
N PRO A 122 -1.57 14.89 -14.55
CA PRO A 122 -2.94 14.55 -14.20
C PRO A 122 -3.48 13.42 -15.10
N ASN A 123 -4.22 12.48 -14.51
CA ASN A 123 -4.86 11.36 -15.21
C ASN A 123 -3.92 10.40 -15.94
N CYS A 124 -2.60 10.43 -15.68
CA CYS A 124 -1.71 9.45 -16.29
C CYS A 124 -2.08 8.02 -15.86
N PRO A 125 -1.76 7.00 -16.68
CA PRO A 125 -1.84 5.60 -16.26
C PRO A 125 -1.09 5.36 -14.94
N LEU A 126 -1.62 4.48 -14.11
CA LEU A 126 -1.02 4.09 -12.83
C LEU A 126 -0.86 2.59 -12.77
N PRO A 127 0.18 2.06 -12.12
CA PRO A 127 0.35 0.61 -12.01
C PRO A 127 -0.75 -0.06 -11.19
N SER A 128 -0.84 -1.39 -11.26
CA SER A 128 -1.69 -2.19 -10.38
C SER A 128 -1.36 -1.97 -8.89
N THR A 129 -2.34 -2.16 -8.01
CA THR A 129 -2.11 -2.20 -6.56
C THR A 129 -1.19 -3.37 -6.16
N SER A 130 -0.47 -3.20 -5.06
CA SER A 130 0.25 -4.29 -4.41
C SER A 130 -0.72 -5.35 -3.87
N PRO A 131 -0.56 -6.66 -4.16
CA PRO A 131 -1.42 -7.72 -3.61
C PRO A 131 -1.43 -7.75 -2.07
N MET A 132 -0.34 -7.33 -1.45
CA MET A 132 -0.22 -7.19 0.01
C MET A 132 -1.23 -6.17 0.58
N TRP A 133 -1.64 -5.18 -0.21
CA TRP A 133 -2.69 -4.27 0.24
C TRP A 133 -4.03 -4.99 0.34
N ASP A 134 -4.40 -5.80 -0.66
CA ASP A 134 -5.69 -6.50 -0.68
C ASP A 134 -5.86 -7.46 0.49
N GLN A 135 -4.75 -8.06 0.94
CA GLN A 135 -4.71 -9.01 2.05
C GLN A 135 -4.79 -8.36 3.43
N HIS A 136 -4.38 -7.09 3.55
CA HIS A 136 -4.19 -6.42 4.83
C HIS A 136 -5.01 -5.13 5.00
N CYS A 137 -5.73 -4.67 3.97
CA CYS A 137 -6.55 -3.47 4.07
C CYS A 137 -7.76 -3.69 5.00
N LEU A 138 -8.03 -2.67 5.82
CA LEU A 138 -9.20 -2.62 6.69
C LEU A 138 -10.44 -2.23 5.89
N GLU A 139 -11.62 -2.53 6.45
CA GLU A 139 -12.91 -2.33 5.80
C GLU A 139 -13.13 -0.89 5.31
N ASP A 140 -12.70 0.09 6.12
CA ASP A 140 -12.81 1.52 5.84
C ASP A 140 -11.92 1.99 4.67
N ALA A 141 -10.85 1.24 4.35
CA ALA A 141 -9.93 1.51 3.26
C ALA A 141 -10.27 0.76 1.96
N THR A 142 -11.18 -0.22 1.98
CA THR A 142 -11.47 -1.10 0.83
C THR A 142 -11.83 -0.38 -0.48
N LYS A 143 -12.44 0.80 -0.38
CA LYS A 143 -12.85 1.62 -1.54
C LYS A 143 -11.80 2.65 -1.97
N CYS A 144 -10.60 2.61 -1.40
CA CYS A 144 -9.53 3.57 -1.74
C CYS A 144 -9.00 3.35 -3.16
N SER A 145 -8.91 2.10 -3.62
CA SER A 145 -8.45 1.77 -4.97
C SER A 145 -9.45 2.17 -6.05
N ASP A 146 -10.76 2.17 -5.75
CA ASP A 146 -11.86 2.50 -6.70
C ASP A 146 -11.62 3.80 -7.47
N LYS A 147 -11.08 4.83 -6.81
CA LYS A 147 -10.80 6.14 -7.43
C LYS A 147 -9.80 6.05 -8.58
N TYR A 148 -8.97 5.00 -8.61
CA TYR A 148 -7.84 4.86 -9.52
C TYR A 148 -8.01 3.71 -10.52
N ILE A 149 -9.11 2.94 -10.45
CA ILE A 149 -9.35 1.77 -11.31
C ILE A 149 -9.20 2.12 -12.79
N HIS A 150 -9.78 3.23 -13.25
CA HIS A 150 -9.67 3.63 -14.66
C HIS A 150 -8.21 3.90 -15.10
N ARG A 151 -7.38 4.43 -14.20
CA ARG A 151 -5.96 4.71 -14.47
C ARG A 151 -5.13 3.42 -14.45
N MET A 152 -5.48 2.48 -13.58
CA MET A 152 -4.91 1.13 -13.54
C MET A 152 -5.23 0.33 -14.80
N TYR A 153 -6.48 0.41 -15.25
CA TYR A 153 -6.89 -0.23 -16.50
C TYR A 153 -6.15 0.34 -17.71
N ALA A 154 -5.95 1.67 -17.75
CA ALA A 154 -5.16 2.31 -18.80
C ALA A 154 -3.69 1.82 -18.83
N ASP A 155 -3.08 1.59 -17.66
CA ASP A 155 -1.71 1.06 -17.56
C ASP A 155 -1.62 -0.38 -18.04
N ASN A 156 -2.59 -1.22 -17.66
CA ASN A 156 -2.67 -2.60 -18.15
C ASN A 156 -2.79 -2.66 -19.67
N ASN A 157 -3.59 -1.77 -20.27
CA ASN A 157 -3.71 -1.69 -21.73
C ASN A 157 -2.40 -1.23 -22.40
N LEU A 158 -1.68 -0.29 -21.79
CA LEU A 158 -0.37 0.13 -22.27
C LEU A 158 0.62 -1.05 -22.27
N LYS A 159 0.70 -1.80 -21.18
CA LYS A 159 1.55 -2.99 -21.07
C LYS A 159 1.21 -4.05 -22.11
N ARG A 160 -0.09 -4.29 -22.35
CA ARG A 160 -0.56 -5.22 -23.41
C ARG A 160 -0.13 -4.78 -24.80
N SER A 161 -0.15 -3.47 -25.08
CA SER A 161 0.29 -2.96 -26.38
C SER A 161 1.81 -3.03 -26.60
N GLN A 162 2.58 -3.32 -25.55
CA GLN A 162 4.05 -3.35 -25.56
C GLN A 162 4.65 -4.78 -25.43
N ASP A 163 3.83 -5.84 -25.52
CA ASP A 163 4.25 -7.25 -25.34
C ASP A 163 5.00 -7.54 -24.01
N ASP A 164 4.65 -6.84 -22.93
CA ASP A 164 5.20 -7.07 -21.58
C ASP A 164 4.41 -8.14 -20.78
N ILE A 165 5.08 -8.82 -19.84
CA ILE A 165 4.47 -9.84 -18.96
C ILE A 165 3.36 -9.21 -18.10
N ILE A 166 2.16 -9.79 -18.18
CA ILE A 166 0.97 -9.38 -17.41
C ILE A 166 1.14 -9.83 -15.95
N VAL A 167 1.04 -8.90 -15.01
CA VAL A 167 0.67 -9.22 -13.62
C VAL A 167 -0.85 -9.21 -13.59
N GLU A 168 -1.46 -10.33 -13.18
CA GLU A 168 -2.90 -10.65 -13.27
C GLU A 168 -3.85 -9.44 -13.22
N ASP A 169 -4.87 -9.49 -14.09
CA ASP A 169 -5.98 -8.55 -14.07
C ASP A 169 -6.54 -8.45 -12.64
N TYR A 170 -6.64 -7.22 -12.16
CA TYR A 170 -7.26 -6.90 -10.89
C TYR A 170 -8.73 -7.29 -10.99
N VAL A 171 -9.07 -8.53 -10.61
CA VAL A 171 -10.46 -8.97 -10.50
C VAL A 171 -11.03 -8.21 -9.32
N THR A 172 -11.88 -7.22 -9.61
CA THR A 172 -12.71 -6.55 -8.61
C THR A 172 -13.29 -7.60 -7.68
N ARG A 173 -13.12 -7.44 -6.36
CA ARG A 173 -13.71 -8.34 -5.35
C ARG A 173 -15.13 -8.73 -5.80
N PRO A 174 -15.51 -10.01 -5.84
CA PRO A 174 -16.90 -10.36 -6.03
C PRO A 174 -17.69 -9.63 -4.96
N LYS A 175 -18.61 -8.74 -5.36
CA LYS A 175 -19.62 -8.23 -4.46
C LYS A 175 -20.42 -9.47 -4.05
N ILE A 176 -20.20 -9.96 -2.83
CA ILE A 176 -21.16 -10.87 -2.22
C ILE A 176 -22.40 -10.00 -2.01
N VAL A 177 -23.29 -10.03 -2.99
CA VAL A 177 -24.67 -9.59 -2.80
C VAL A 177 -25.26 -10.66 -1.89
N VAL A 178 -25.28 -10.39 -0.59
CA VAL A 178 -26.15 -11.14 0.31
C VAL A 178 -27.55 -10.72 -0.11
N ASP A 179 -28.21 -11.59 -0.85
CA ASP A 179 -29.62 -11.43 -1.22
C ASP A 179 -30.41 -11.44 0.09
N LEU A 180 -30.80 -10.26 0.55
CA LEU A 180 -31.71 -10.09 1.67
C LEU A 180 -33.13 -10.36 1.15
N ASP A 181 -33.40 -11.60 0.75
CA ASP A 181 -34.76 -12.07 0.51
C ASP A 181 -34.81 -13.59 0.63
N LEU A 182 -34.92 -14.06 1.87
CA LEU A 182 -35.73 -15.23 2.15
C LEU A 182 -36.52 -14.99 3.43
N LYS A 183 -37.72 -14.44 3.23
CA LYS A 183 -38.85 -14.70 4.12
C LYS A 183 -39.07 -16.21 4.11
N ASP A 184 -38.73 -16.88 5.20
CA ASP A 184 -39.34 -18.16 5.53
C ASP A 184 -39.64 -18.23 7.03
N SER A 185 -40.92 -17.96 7.31
CA SER A 185 -41.78 -18.73 8.20
C SER A 185 -41.18 -19.20 9.53
N ILE A 186 -41.24 -18.34 10.55
CA ILE A 186 -41.31 -18.81 11.94
C ILE A 186 -42.76 -19.21 12.20
N VAL A 187 -43.02 -20.50 12.24
CA VAL A 187 -44.24 -21.07 12.83
C VAL A 187 -44.08 -20.98 14.35
N PRO A 188 -45.03 -20.40 15.12
CA PRO A 188 -44.95 -20.43 16.57
C PRO A 188 -45.37 -21.83 17.05
N GLU A 189 -44.41 -22.61 17.54
CA GLU A 189 -44.69 -23.86 18.25
C GLU A 189 -45.18 -23.52 19.67
N THR A 190 -46.18 -24.29 20.09
CA THR A 190 -47.09 -24.05 21.19
C THR A 190 -46.49 -24.21 22.58
N VAL A 191 -47.09 -23.48 23.51
CA VAL A 191 -46.91 -23.45 24.95
C VAL A 191 -47.12 -24.83 25.58
N ASP A 192 -46.23 -25.25 26.48
CA ASP A 192 -46.55 -26.22 27.53
C ASP A 192 -46.16 -25.64 28.89
N LEU A 193 -47.17 -25.56 29.76
CA LEU A 193 -47.10 -25.19 31.17
C LEU A 193 -47.13 -26.48 32.00
N ALA A 194 -46.16 -26.65 32.89
CA ALA A 194 -46.24 -27.51 34.09
C ALA A 194 -45.19 -26.96 35.09
N GLU A 195 -45.61 -26.15 36.07
CA GLU A 195 -46.00 -26.53 37.44
C GLU A 195 -44.81 -26.95 38.32
N ASP A 196 -44.44 -26.05 39.24
CA ASP A 196 -43.76 -26.34 40.51
C ASP A 196 -44.82 -26.52 41.61
#